data_AF-E4YWJ2-F1
#
_entry.id   AF-E4YWJ2-F1
#
_cell.length_a   1.000
_cell.length_b   1.000
_cell.length_c   1.000
_cell.angle_alpha   90.00
_cell.angle_beta   90.00
_cell.angle_gamma   90.00
#
_symmetry.space_group_name_H-M   'P 1'
#
loop_
_entity.id
_entity.type
_entity.pdbx_description
1 polymer ?
#
loop_
_entity_poly.entity_id
_entity_poly.type
_entity_poly.pdbx_seq_one_letter_code
_entity_poly.pdbx_strand_id
1 'polypeptide(L)'
;MQTALTKIGFLPFGYVTDLWRWKVFSGDTKPEQYQSSWTALRNEYQGIVPPVARDDAVNFDAAAKFHIPNNTPYIRYFISHVLQFQFYEKMCDAAGHKDELYKCSFADSKPAGELLKTILTPGNSKDAATILKEVGIEKMSADALKKYFEPLLTYLDTANKDYDTTFPSSSKWMPCAAGECPAKNDESGSTTVPGETTTSGTMPTIFSSIILALFALLW
;
A
#
# COMPACT_ATOMS: atom_id res chain seq x y z
N MET A 1 -1.20 11.36 11.11
CA MET A 1 -2.43 10.66 10.70
C MET A 1 -2.89 11.02 9.29
N GLN A 2 -3.22 12.30 9.00
CA GLN A 2 -3.75 12.72 7.69
C GLN A 2 -2.92 12.25 6.48
N THR A 3 -1.60 12.46 6.52
CA THR A 3 -0.70 11.99 5.44
C THR A 3 -0.71 10.47 5.29
N ALA A 4 -0.85 9.72 6.38
CA ALA A 4 -0.87 8.26 6.34
C ALA A 4 -2.14 7.72 5.67
N LEU A 5 -3.30 8.34 5.88
CA LEU A 5 -4.54 7.97 5.20
C LEU A 5 -4.40 8.05 3.68
N THR A 6 -3.68 9.07 3.19
CA THR A 6 -3.43 9.24 1.74
C THR A 6 -2.30 8.35 1.25
N LYS A 7 -1.21 8.20 2.00
CA LYS A 7 0.01 7.52 1.54
C LYS A 7 0.02 6.04 1.86
N ILE A 8 -0.15 5.70 3.13
CA ILE A 8 -0.12 4.30 3.60
C ILE A 8 -1.39 3.56 3.18
N GLY A 9 -2.56 4.19 3.35
CA GLY A 9 -3.85 3.59 2.93
C GLY A 9 -3.94 3.31 1.43
N PHE A 10 -3.16 4.04 0.61
CA PHE A 10 -3.10 3.84 -0.84
C PHE A 10 -2.20 2.68 -1.26
N LEU A 11 -1.11 2.39 -0.52
CA LEU A 11 -0.07 1.45 -0.97
C LEU A 11 -0.60 0.08 -1.43
N PRO A 12 -1.49 -0.60 -0.67
CA PRO A 12 -1.95 -1.91 -1.12
C PRO A 12 -2.83 -1.81 -2.37
N PHE A 13 -3.59 -0.73 -2.56
CA PHE A 13 -4.32 -0.50 -3.80
C PHE A 13 -3.40 -0.19 -5.00
N GLY A 14 -2.35 0.60 -4.77
CA GLY A 14 -1.33 0.91 -5.76
C GLY A 14 -0.66 -0.34 -6.31
N TYR A 15 -0.45 -1.34 -5.44
CA TYR A 15 0.13 -2.63 -5.83
C TYR A 15 -0.88 -3.55 -6.52
N VAL A 16 -2.05 -3.76 -5.90
CA VAL A 16 -3.03 -4.76 -6.32
C VAL A 16 -3.56 -4.55 -7.73
N THR A 17 -3.63 -3.30 -8.18
CA THR A 17 -4.24 -2.95 -9.47
C THR A 17 -3.47 -3.52 -10.65
N ASP A 18 -2.15 -3.35 -10.68
CA ASP A 18 -1.33 -3.94 -11.75
C ASP A 18 -1.02 -5.41 -11.47
N LEU A 19 -0.98 -5.87 -10.22
CA LEU A 19 -0.90 -7.30 -9.90
C LEU A 19 -2.07 -8.09 -10.54
N TRP A 20 -3.29 -7.57 -10.42
CA TRP A 20 -4.47 -8.15 -11.09
C TRP A 20 -4.32 -8.11 -12.61
N ARG A 21 -3.89 -6.99 -13.19
CA ARG A 21 -3.69 -6.88 -14.65
C ARG A 21 -2.62 -7.82 -15.17
N TRP A 22 -1.52 -8.01 -14.45
CA TRP A 22 -0.47 -8.94 -14.84
C TRP A 22 -1.00 -10.38 -14.87
N LYS A 23 -1.81 -10.78 -13.88
CA LYS A 23 -2.50 -12.09 -13.88
C LYS A 23 -3.48 -12.23 -15.05
N VAL A 24 -4.17 -11.16 -15.44
CA VAL A 24 -5.02 -11.15 -16.64
C VAL A 24 -4.18 -11.31 -17.91
N PHE A 25 -3.10 -10.53 -18.05
CA PHE A 25 -2.23 -10.54 -19.22
C PHE A 25 -1.42 -11.84 -19.38
N SER A 26 -1.05 -12.50 -18.27
CA SER A 26 -0.41 -13.82 -18.29
C SER A 26 -1.39 -14.95 -18.63
N GLY A 27 -2.70 -14.71 -18.50
CA GLY A 27 -3.75 -15.71 -18.66
C GLY A 27 -4.07 -16.51 -17.38
N ASP A 28 -3.42 -16.21 -16.26
CA ASP A 28 -3.70 -16.84 -14.96
C ASP A 28 -5.10 -16.50 -14.45
N THR A 29 -5.60 -15.30 -14.76
CA THR A 29 -7.00 -14.89 -14.51
C THR A 29 -7.75 -14.85 -15.83
N LYS A 30 -8.70 -15.76 -16.01
CA LYS A 30 -9.56 -15.82 -17.20
C LYS A 30 -10.73 -14.82 -17.09
N PRO A 31 -11.38 -14.43 -18.20
CA PRO A 31 -12.52 -13.52 -18.20
C PRO A 31 -13.63 -13.90 -17.22
N GLU A 32 -13.89 -15.21 -17.07
CA GLU A 32 -14.92 -15.75 -16.16
C GLU A 32 -14.57 -15.61 -14.67
N GLN A 33 -13.41 -15.05 -14.36
CA GLN A 33 -12.87 -14.88 -13.00
C GLN A 33 -12.40 -13.44 -12.74
N TYR A 34 -12.70 -12.50 -13.62
CA TYR A 34 -12.23 -11.11 -13.50
C TYR A 34 -12.69 -10.46 -12.19
N GLN A 35 -13.96 -10.64 -11.82
CA GLN A 35 -14.53 -10.02 -10.63
C GLN A 35 -14.08 -10.73 -9.36
N SER A 36 -14.12 -12.06 -9.32
CA SER A 36 -13.71 -12.84 -8.15
C SER A 36 -12.23 -12.67 -7.86
N SER A 37 -11.36 -12.72 -8.88
CA SER A 37 -9.91 -12.46 -8.74
C SER A 37 -9.64 -11.03 -8.25
N TRP A 38 -10.35 -10.04 -8.79
CA TRP A 38 -10.24 -8.65 -8.32
C TRP A 38 -10.63 -8.52 -6.84
N THR A 39 -11.75 -9.12 -6.46
CA THR A 39 -12.27 -9.06 -5.09
C THR A 39 -11.36 -9.78 -4.11
N ALA A 40 -10.83 -10.95 -4.49
CA ALA A 40 -9.90 -11.74 -3.67
C ALA A 40 -8.62 -10.94 -3.38
N LEU A 41 -8.03 -10.34 -4.40
CA LEU A 41 -6.83 -9.53 -4.22
C LEU A 41 -7.09 -8.27 -3.39
N ARG A 42 -8.26 -7.63 -3.55
CA ARG A 42 -8.68 -6.49 -2.71
C ARG A 42 -8.87 -6.90 -1.25
N ASN A 43 -9.42 -8.08 -0.99
CA ASN A 43 -9.52 -8.61 0.36
C ASN A 43 -8.12 -8.85 0.94
N GLU A 44 -7.30 -9.66 0.27
CA GLU A 44 -5.97 -10.08 0.70
C GLU A 44 -5.05 -8.90 1.04
N TYR A 45 -4.98 -7.89 0.18
CA TYR A 45 -4.02 -6.79 0.34
C TYR A 45 -4.56 -5.56 1.07
N GLN A 46 -5.86 -5.25 0.95
CA GLN A 46 -6.40 -3.98 1.47
C GLN A 46 -7.31 -4.13 2.67
N GLY A 47 -7.79 -5.33 2.95
CA GLY A 47 -8.63 -5.49 4.11
C GLY A 47 -10.12 -5.33 3.89
N ILE A 48 -10.56 -5.32 2.63
CA ILE A 48 -11.89 -4.82 2.27
C ILE A 48 -12.69 -5.84 1.47
N VAL A 49 -14.00 -5.78 1.67
CA VAL A 49 -14.99 -6.65 1.02
C VAL A 49 -16.02 -5.78 0.31
N PRO A 50 -16.64 -6.29 -0.77
CA PRO A 50 -17.71 -5.55 -1.42
C PRO A 50 -18.90 -5.43 -0.47
N PRO A 51 -19.63 -4.30 -0.49
CA PRO A 51 -20.78 -4.10 0.39
C PRO A 51 -22.02 -4.91 -0.03
N VAL A 52 -22.00 -5.51 -1.22
CA VAL A 52 -23.04 -6.37 -1.78
C VAL A 52 -22.37 -7.53 -2.52
N ALA A 53 -23.10 -8.63 -2.72
CA ALA A 53 -22.58 -9.78 -3.46
C ALA A 53 -22.18 -9.39 -4.89
N ARG A 54 -21.15 -10.07 -5.39
CA ARG A 54 -20.60 -9.88 -6.74
C ARG A 54 -20.63 -11.20 -7.50
N ASP A 55 -20.95 -11.12 -8.77
CA ASP A 55 -21.07 -12.25 -9.68
C ASP A 55 -20.22 -11.96 -10.93
N ASP A 56 -19.32 -12.90 -11.27
CA ASP A 56 -18.41 -12.79 -12.42
C ASP A 56 -19.14 -12.65 -13.77
N ALA A 57 -20.37 -13.13 -13.90
CA ALA A 57 -21.14 -13.05 -15.15
C ALA A 57 -21.68 -11.65 -15.45
N VAL A 58 -21.84 -10.79 -14.43
CA VAL A 58 -22.50 -9.48 -14.58
C VAL A 58 -21.69 -8.32 -14.00
N ASN A 59 -20.63 -8.57 -13.24
CA ASN A 59 -19.83 -7.53 -12.62
C ASN A 59 -18.41 -7.48 -13.19
N PHE A 60 -17.89 -6.26 -13.28
CA PHE A 60 -16.50 -6.00 -13.64
C PHE A 60 -15.99 -4.77 -12.91
N ASP A 61 -15.91 -4.84 -11.58
CA ASP A 61 -15.57 -3.72 -10.70
C ASP A 61 -14.19 -3.13 -10.99
N ALA A 62 -13.24 -3.94 -11.46
CA ALA A 62 -11.93 -3.43 -11.87
C ALA A 62 -12.05 -2.36 -12.98
N ALA A 63 -12.98 -2.53 -13.93
CA ALA A 63 -13.23 -1.55 -14.98
C ALA A 63 -13.89 -0.25 -14.48
N ALA A 64 -14.45 -0.23 -13.27
CA ALA A 64 -14.91 1.00 -12.63
C ALA A 64 -13.75 1.89 -12.15
N LYS A 65 -12.51 1.38 -12.14
CA LYS A 65 -11.31 2.19 -11.90
C LYS A 65 -10.75 2.72 -13.22
N PHE A 66 -10.85 4.03 -13.44
CA PHE A 66 -10.40 4.76 -14.66
C PHE A 66 -9.17 4.19 -15.38
N HIS A 67 -8.10 3.85 -14.66
CA HIS A 67 -6.85 3.36 -15.24
C HIS A 67 -6.97 2.03 -15.97
N ILE A 68 -7.93 1.17 -15.59
CA ILE A 68 -8.19 -0.10 -16.25
C ILE A 68 -8.75 0.12 -17.67
N PRO A 69 -9.92 0.77 -17.89
CA PRO A 69 -10.44 1.02 -19.22
C PRO A 69 -9.60 2.01 -20.03
N ASN A 70 -8.89 2.94 -19.37
CA ASN A 70 -7.96 3.87 -20.05
C ASN A 70 -6.56 3.27 -20.28
N ASN A 71 -6.39 1.96 -20.10
CA ASN A 71 -5.14 1.21 -20.32
C ASN A 71 -3.87 1.91 -19.77
N THR A 72 -3.95 2.46 -18.57
CA THR A 72 -2.84 3.20 -17.94
C THR A 72 -2.15 2.32 -16.90
N PRO A 73 -0.85 1.97 -17.03
CA PRO A 73 -0.10 1.21 -16.02
C PRO A 73 -0.17 1.84 -14.63
N TYR A 74 -0.49 1.04 -13.60
CA TYR A 74 -0.76 1.52 -12.24
C TYR A 74 0.43 1.39 -11.28
N ILE A 75 1.35 0.44 -11.51
CA ILE A 75 2.49 0.16 -10.62
C ILE A 75 3.38 1.40 -10.40
N ARG A 76 3.38 2.34 -11.36
CA ARG A 76 4.04 3.63 -11.25
C ARG A 76 3.65 4.41 -9.98
N TYR A 77 2.42 4.26 -9.49
CA TYR A 77 1.96 4.93 -8.28
C TYR A 77 2.49 4.27 -7.01
N PHE A 78 2.62 2.95 -6.99
CA PHE A 78 3.25 2.24 -5.87
C PHE A 78 4.72 2.62 -5.74
N ILE A 79 5.46 2.52 -6.86
CA ILE A 79 6.88 2.90 -6.93
C ILE A 79 7.07 4.36 -6.53
N SER A 80 6.22 5.27 -7.02
CA SER A 80 6.33 6.69 -6.67
C SER A 80 6.08 6.95 -5.18
N HIS A 81 5.18 6.20 -4.53
CA HIS A 81 4.94 6.34 -3.09
C HIS A 81 6.09 5.83 -2.23
N VAL A 82 6.94 4.94 -2.73
CA VAL A 82 8.16 4.51 -2.03
C VAL A 82 9.30 5.50 -2.31
N LEU A 83 9.61 5.74 -3.59
CA LEU A 83 10.71 6.63 -3.99
C LEU A 83 10.51 8.07 -3.54
N GLN A 84 9.27 8.56 -3.44
CA GLN A 84 8.98 9.91 -2.94
C GLN A 84 9.64 10.16 -1.58
N PHE A 85 9.61 9.20 -0.66
CA PHE A 85 10.20 9.38 0.67
C PHE A 85 11.72 9.24 0.66
N GLN A 86 12.28 8.39 -0.19
CA GLN A 86 13.73 8.32 -0.37
C GLN A 86 14.29 9.61 -0.95
N PHE A 87 13.62 10.19 -1.96
CA PHE A 87 13.96 11.50 -2.50
C PHE A 87 13.82 12.60 -1.45
N TYR A 88 12.72 12.59 -0.70
CA TYR A 88 12.48 13.55 0.37
C TYR A 88 13.58 13.50 1.43
N GLU A 89 13.97 12.31 1.90
CA GLU A 89 15.08 12.12 2.84
C GLU A 89 16.40 12.66 2.27
N LYS A 90 16.78 12.31 1.03
CA LYS A 90 18.01 12.82 0.41
C LYS A 90 18.03 14.34 0.29
N MET A 91 16.90 14.96 -0.05
CA MET A 91 16.77 16.42 -0.13
C MET A 91 16.87 17.06 1.26
N CYS A 92 16.26 16.46 2.28
CA CYS A 92 16.36 16.92 3.67
C CYS A 92 17.78 16.84 4.22
N ASP A 93 18.47 15.73 3.96
CA ASP A 93 19.87 15.54 4.34
C ASP A 93 20.77 16.60 3.69
N ALA A 94 20.57 16.86 2.39
CA ALA A 94 21.31 17.89 1.66
C ALA A 94 21.00 19.31 2.15
N ALA A 95 19.78 19.56 2.62
CA ALA A 95 19.39 20.81 3.27
C ALA A 95 19.94 20.95 4.70
N GLY A 96 20.64 19.94 5.22
CA GLY A 96 21.21 19.97 6.57
C GLY A 96 20.19 19.77 7.68
N HIS A 97 18.99 19.26 7.38
CA HIS A 97 17.96 18.95 8.38
C HIS A 97 18.46 17.90 9.39
N LYS A 98 18.15 18.10 10.68
CA LYS A 98 18.60 17.19 11.76
C LYS A 98 17.49 16.66 12.66
N ASP A 99 16.28 17.22 12.57
CA ASP A 99 15.12 16.79 13.35
C ASP A 99 14.39 15.62 12.65
N GLU A 100 13.24 15.23 13.17
CA GLU A 100 12.36 14.21 12.60
C GLU A 100 12.03 14.51 11.14
N LEU A 101 12.08 13.46 10.30
CA LEU A 101 11.99 13.61 8.84
C LEU A 101 10.69 14.32 8.43
N TYR A 102 9.56 14.02 9.08
CA TYR A 102 8.26 14.59 8.71
C TYR A 102 8.14 16.11 8.92
N LYS A 103 9.06 16.73 9.68
CA LYS A 103 9.10 18.18 9.90
C LYS A 103 9.97 18.92 8.88
N CYS A 104 10.71 18.19 8.04
CA CYS A 104 11.67 18.79 7.14
C CYS A 104 11.01 19.74 6.13
N SER A 105 11.63 20.89 5.95
CA SER A 105 11.45 21.74 4.78
C SER A 105 12.82 22.00 4.18
N PHE A 106 12.96 21.77 2.88
CA PHE A 106 14.16 22.11 2.12
C PHE A 106 13.92 23.35 1.23
N ALA A 107 12.94 24.18 1.57
CA ALA A 107 12.77 25.49 0.93
C ALA A 107 14.08 26.28 1.01
N ASP A 108 14.41 26.97 -0.08
CA ASP A 108 15.63 27.77 -0.25
C ASP A 108 16.97 26.99 -0.15
N SER A 109 16.92 25.65 -0.09
CA SER A 109 18.11 24.81 -0.12
C SER A 109 18.63 24.60 -1.54
N LYS A 110 19.68 25.34 -1.91
CA LYS A 110 20.42 25.10 -3.16
C LYS A 110 20.94 23.66 -3.27
N PRO A 111 21.54 23.06 -2.23
CA PRO A 111 21.99 21.66 -2.31
C PRO A 111 20.87 20.66 -2.62
N ALA A 112 19.69 20.82 -2.02
CA ALA A 112 18.54 19.96 -2.33
C ALA A 112 18.05 20.18 -3.77
N GLY A 113 18.05 21.42 -4.25
CA GLY A 113 17.74 21.77 -5.63
C GLY A 113 18.68 21.14 -6.65
N GLU A 114 19.98 21.09 -6.37
CA GLU A 114 20.97 20.43 -7.25
C GLU A 114 20.73 18.91 -7.32
N LEU A 115 20.39 18.25 -6.20
CA LEU A 115 20.00 16.83 -6.23
C LEU A 115 18.76 16.61 -7.11
N LEU A 116 17.73 17.43 -6.94
CA LEU A 116 16.51 17.33 -7.75
C LEU A 116 16.81 17.57 -9.24
N LYS A 117 17.68 18.54 -9.55
CA LYS A 117 18.12 18.81 -10.93
C LYS A 117 18.87 17.63 -11.54
N THR A 118 19.74 16.95 -10.78
CA THR A 118 20.41 15.73 -11.23
C THR A 118 19.40 14.64 -11.59
N ILE A 119 18.31 14.50 -10.83
CA ILE A 119 17.24 13.52 -11.13
C ILE A 119 16.47 13.91 -12.39
N LEU A 120 16.14 15.20 -12.56
CA LEU A 120 15.22 15.64 -13.62
C LEU A 120 15.89 15.85 -14.98
N THR A 121 17.14 16.30 -15.00
CA THR A 121 17.84 16.71 -16.24
C THR A 121 17.95 15.58 -17.28
N PRO A 122 18.30 14.34 -16.93
CA PRO A 122 18.49 13.28 -17.93
C PRO A 122 17.19 12.86 -18.62
N GLY A 123 16.02 13.07 -18.02
CA GLY A 123 14.76 12.54 -18.53
C GLY A 123 14.84 11.02 -18.74
N ASN A 124 14.62 10.57 -19.97
CA ASN A 124 14.74 9.15 -20.35
C ASN A 124 16.02 8.84 -21.17
N SER A 125 17.02 9.74 -21.16
CA SER A 125 18.30 9.52 -21.84
C SER A 125 19.26 8.62 -21.05
N LYS A 126 18.95 8.37 -19.77
CA LYS A 126 19.70 7.50 -18.86
C LYS A 126 18.71 6.60 -18.12
N ASP A 127 19.12 5.37 -17.80
CA ASP A 127 18.28 4.46 -17.05
C ASP A 127 18.04 4.96 -15.61
N ALA A 128 16.84 4.67 -15.09
CA ALA A 128 16.43 5.17 -13.78
C ALA A 128 17.34 4.68 -12.65
N ALA A 129 17.87 3.44 -12.71
CA ALA A 129 18.73 2.90 -11.67
C ALA A 129 20.06 3.68 -11.58
N THR A 130 20.65 4.04 -12.72
CA THR A 130 21.85 4.88 -12.76
C THR A 130 21.57 6.28 -12.21
N ILE A 131 20.45 6.90 -12.56
CA ILE A 131 20.07 8.23 -12.02
C ILE A 131 19.90 8.15 -10.49
N LEU A 132 19.21 7.11 -9.98
CA LEU A 132 19.02 6.90 -8.55
C LEU A 132 20.37 6.73 -7.83
N LYS A 133 21.30 5.97 -8.41
CA LYS A 133 22.63 5.76 -7.85
C LYS A 133 23.44 7.05 -7.74
N GLU A 134 23.32 7.95 -8.71
CA GLU A 134 24.00 9.26 -8.72
C GLU A 134 23.56 10.18 -7.58
N VAL A 135 22.33 10.02 -7.09
CA VAL A 135 21.82 10.73 -5.91
C VAL A 135 21.90 9.90 -4.63
N GLY A 136 22.67 8.82 -4.64
CA GLY A 136 22.93 7.98 -3.47
C GLY A 136 21.77 7.07 -3.06
N ILE A 137 20.90 6.70 -4.01
CA ILE A 137 19.84 5.70 -3.84
C ILE A 137 20.24 4.45 -4.64
N GLU A 138 20.78 3.44 -3.95
CA GLU A 138 21.23 2.20 -4.61
C GLU A 138 20.07 1.27 -4.94
N LYS A 139 19.06 1.22 -4.06
CA LYS A 139 17.87 0.40 -4.22
C LYS A 139 16.65 1.13 -3.67
N MET A 140 15.49 0.74 -4.18
CA MET A 140 14.23 1.16 -3.60
C MET A 140 14.09 0.53 -2.21
N SER A 141 13.64 1.31 -1.22
CA SER A 141 13.49 0.89 0.17
C SER A 141 12.34 1.62 0.85
N ALA A 142 11.65 0.90 1.74
CA ALA A 142 10.60 1.48 2.60
C ALA A 142 11.17 2.21 3.83
N ASP A 143 12.49 2.24 4.04
CA ASP A 143 13.09 2.79 5.27
C ASP A 143 12.78 4.27 5.45
N ALA A 144 12.92 5.09 4.41
CA ALA A 144 12.60 6.51 4.45
C ALA A 144 11.11 6.77 4.73
N LEU A 145 10.24 5.94 4.15
CA LEU A 145 8.80 5.97 4.41
C LEU A 145 8.51 5.65 5.88
N LYS A 146 9.11 4.59 6.44
CA LYS A 146 8.97 4.23 7.85
C LYS A 146 9.49 5.34 8.77
N LYS A 147 10.67 5.89 8.48
CA LYS A 147 11.28 6.99 9.24
C LYS A 147 10.38 8.23 9.26
N TYR A 148 9.72 8.55 8.15
CA TYR A 148 8.75 9.64 8.11
C TYR A 148 7.54 9.39 9.03
N PHE A 149 7.05 8.16 9.09
CA PHE A 149 5.85 7.81 9.86
C PHE A 149 6.13 7.26 11.26
N GLU A 150 7.39 7.22 11.72
CA GLU A 150 7.78 6.58 12.98
C GLU A 150 6.95 7.08 14.19
N PRO A 151 6.72 8.39 14.40
CA PRO A 151 5.94 8.82 15.56
C PRO A 151 4.49 8.33 15.53
N LEU A 152 3.92 8.23 14.32
CA LEU A 152 2.58 7.70 14.13
C LEU A 152 2.54 6.19 14.35
N LEU A 153 3.58 5.46 13.92
CA LEU A 153 3.72 4.04 14.16
C LEU A 153 3.75 3.73 15.65
N THR A 154 4.63 4.39 16.38
CA THR A 154 4.77 4.25 17.83
C THR A 154 3.45 4.56 18.56
N TYR A 155 2.74 5.60 18.11
CA TYR A 155 1.41 5.91 18.64
C TYR A 155 0.39 4.79 18.34
N LEU A 156 0.33 4.30 17.09
CA LEU A 156 -0.64 3.28 16.68
C LEU A 156 -0.40 1.95 17.38
N ASP A 157 0.86 1.54 17.57
CA ASP A 157 1.21 0.32 18.32
C ASP A 157 0.71 0.40 19.76
N THR A 158 0.81 1.57 20.39
CA THR A 158 0.31 1.80 21.75
C THR A 158 -1.22 1.84 21.78
N ALA A 159 -1.85 2.58 20.87
CA ALA A 159 -3.30 2.75 20.82
C ALA A 159 -4.04 1.44 20.49
N ASN A 160 -3.41 0.56 19.71
CA ASN A 160 -3.99 -0.68 19.25
C ASN A 160 -3.60 -1.91 20.09
N LYS A 161 -2.86 -1.75 21.18
CA LYS A 161 -2.32 -2.88 21.98
C LYS A 161 -3.38 -3.87 22.47
N ASP A 162 -4.61 -3.38 22.69
CA ASP A 162 -5.72 -4.16 23.26
C ASP A 162 -6.71 -4.63 22.17
N TYR A 163 -6.43 -4.36 20.90
CA TYR A 163 -7.28 -4.75 19.77
C TYR A 163 -6.61 -5.84 18.94
N ASP A 164 -7.40 -6.82 18.50
CA ASP A 164 -6.95 -7.71 17.43
C ASP A 164 -6.88 -6.91 16.12
N THR A 165 -5.65 -6.58 15.72
CA THR A 165 -5.37 -5.89 14.45
C THR A 165 -4.95 -6.88 13.36
N THR A 166 -5.08 -8.18 13.60
CA THR A 166 -4.72 -9.20 12.61
C THR A 166 -5.70 -9.13 11.45
N PHE A 167 -5.17 -8.97 10.24
CA PHE A 167 -6.00 -8.97 9.04
C PHE A 167 -6.09 -10.40 8.47
N PRO A 168 -7.28 -11.03 8.42
CA PRO A 168 -7.42 -12.35 7.81
C PRO A 168 -7.25 -12.25 6.29
N SER A 169 -6.18 -12.84 5.76
CA SER A 169 -5.85 -12.82 4.32
C SER A 169 -6.90 -13.47 3.41
N SER A 170 -7.92 -14.12 3.96
CA SER A 170 -8.96 -14.86 3.23
C SER A 170 -10.33 -14.86 3.92
N SER A 171 -10.72 -13.74 4.55
CA SER A 171 -12.04 -13.65 5.20
C SER A 171 -13.19 -13.76 4.21
N LYS A 172 -14.18 -14.58 4.54
CA LYS A 172 -15.46 -14.67 3.79
C LYS A 172 -16.56 -13.81 4.41
N TRP A 173 -16.22 -13.04 5.44
CA TRP A 173 -17.17 -12.10 6.04
C TRP A 173 -17.62 -11.06 5.01
N MET A 174 -18.92 -10.82 4.93
CA MET A 174 -19.52 -9.75 4.13
C MET A 174 -20.59 -9.03 4.95
N PRO A 175 -20.73 -7.70 4.80
CA PRO A 175 -21.79 -6.96 5.48
C PRO A 175 -23.16 -7.35 4.95
N CYS A 176 -24.19 -7.24 5.80
CA CYS A 176 -25.57 -7.36 5.35
C CYS A 176 -25.94 -6.11 4.56
N ALA A 177 -26.55 -6.29 3.39
CA ALA A 177 -26.97 -5.21 2.52
C ALA A 177 -28.50 -5.13 2.49
N ALA A 178 -29.05 -3.95 2.77
CA ALA A 178 -30.50 -3.70 2.70
C ALA A 178 -31.38 -4.72 3.46
N GLY A 179 -30.88 -5.29 4.57
CA GLY A 179 -31.60 -6.26 5.39
C GLY A 179 -31.36 -7.73 5.02
N GLU A 180 -30.60 -7.99 3.95
CA GLU A 180 -30.23 -9.35 3.54
C GLU A 180 -28.78 -9.64 3.93
N CYS A 181 -28.59 -10.69 4.73
CA CYS A 181 -27.28 -11.15 5.16
C CYS A 181 -26.85 -12.38 4.35
N PRO A 182 -25.57 -12.48 3.93
CA PRO A 182 -25.04 -13.68 3.31
C PRO A 182 -25.21 -14.91 4.21
N ALA A 183 -25.62 -16.04 3.62
CA ALA A 183 -25.94 -17.27 4.36
C ALA A 183 -24.73 -17.96 5.04
N LYS A 184 -23.50 -17.54 4.73
CA LYS A 184 -22.23 -18.10 5.24
C LYS A 184 -21.22 -16.99 5.50
N ASN A 185 -21.57 -16.04 6.35
CA ASN A 185 -20.59 -15.14 6.92
C ASN A 185 -19.77 -15.89 7.95
N ASP A 186 -18.45 -15.85 7.85
CA ASP A 186 -17.59 -16.22 8.97
C ASP A 186 -18.01 -15.31 10.14
N GLU A 187 -18.42 -15.89 11.28
CA GLU A 187 -18.92 -15.16 12.46
C GLU A 187 -17.85 -14.27 13.13
N SER A 188 -16.73 -13.99 12.47
CA SER A 188 -15.63 -13.16 12.99
C SER A 188 -16.02 -11.68 13.17
N GLY A 189 -17.17 -11.26 12.66
CA GLY A 189 -17.79 -9.97 12.97
C GLY A 189 -18.50 -9.98 14.33
N SER A 190 -17.79 -10.33 15.40
CA SER A 190 -18.34 -10.13 16.75
C SER A 190 -18.44 -8.64 17.05
N THR A 191 -19.65 -8.16 17.29
CA THR A 191 -19.95 -6.82 17.81
C THR A 191 -19.70 -6.72 19.32
N THR A 192 -19.00 -7.68 19.94
CA THR A 192 -18.70 -7.64 21.38
C THR A 192 -17.21 -7.43 21.65
N VAL A 193 -16.88 -6.32 22.29
CA VAL A 193 -15.64 -6.13 23.07
C VAL A 193 -16.03 -6.19 24.56
N PRO A 194 -15.25 -6.76 25.50
CA PRO A 194 -14.25 -7.83 25.42
C PRO A 194 -14.54 -8.98 26.40
N GLY A 195 -13.94 -10.15 26.17
CA GLY A 195 -13.87 -11.22 27.15
C GLY A 195 -13.18 -12.46 26.62
N GLU A 196 -12.09 -12.82 27.28
CA GLU A 196 -11.39 -14.11 27.24
C GLU A 196 -10.24 -14.33 26.26
N THR A 197 -9.17 -14.76 26.92
CA THR A 197 -7.82 -15.09 26.53
C THR A 197 -7.80 -16.17 25.46
N THR A 198 -7.21 -15.89 24.30
CA THR A 198 -6.66 -16.93 23.43
C THR A 198 -5.20 -16.65 23.10
N THR A 199 -4.48 -17.75 22.98
CA THR A 199 -3.04 -17.90 23.15
C THR A 199 -2.20 -17.20 22.08
N SER A 200 -1.15 -16.54 22.58
CA SER A 200 0.05 -16.05 21.89
C SER A 200 0.51 -16.96 20.73
N GLY A 201 0.17 -16.57 19.51
CA GLY A 201 0.94 -16.85 18.30
C GLY A 201 1.34 -15.51 17.70
N THR A 202 2.64 -15.23 17.64
CA THR A 202 3.18 -14.01 17.01
C THR A 202 2.89 -14.03 15.51
N MET A 203 1.77 -13.45 15.09
CA MET A 203 1.53 -13.07 13.70
C MET A 203 1.82 -11.57 13.50
N PRO A 204 2.32 -11.18 12.32
CA PRO A 204 2.77 -9.81 12.09
C PRO A 204 1.58 -8.84 12.04
N THR A 205 1.75 -7.67 12.67
CA THR A 205 0.79 -6.56 12.63
C THR A 205 0.59 -6.05 11.18
N ILE A 206 -0.51 -5.33 10.93
CA ILE A 206 -0.87 -4.70 9.63
C ILE A 206 0.33 -4.02 8.97
N PHE A 207 1.15 -3.31 9.76
CA PHE A 207 2.33 -2.63 9.26
C PHE A 207 3.42 -3.62 8.87
N SER A 208 3.65 -4.67 9.65
CA SER A 208 4.58 -5.74 9.28
C SER A 208 4.15 -6.46 8.02
N SER A 209 2.86 -6.68 7.75
CA SER A 209 2.40 -7.34 6.52
C SER A 209 2.55 -6.47 5.27
N ILE A 210 2.26 -5.17 5.36
CA ILE A 210 2.53 -4.20 4.27
C ILE A 210 4.06 -4.07 4.03
N ILE A 211 4.84 -4.08 5.10
CA ILE A 211 6.31 -4.07 5.04
C ILE A 211 6.86 -5.38 4.47
N LEU A 212 6.32 -6.55 4.84
CA LEU A 212 6.72 -7.86 4.31
C LEU A 212 6.40 -7.96 2.81
N ALA A 213 5.25 -7.43 2.37
CA ALA A 213 4.94 -7.29 0.95
C ALA A 213 5.92 -6.34 0.24
N LEU A 214 6.36 -5.26 0.89
CA LEU A 214 7.42 -4.38 0.38
C LEU A 214 8.79 -5.09 0.31
N PHE A 215 9.14 -5.96 1.27
CA PHE A 215 10.40 -6.72 1.26
C PHE A 215 10.44 -7.85 0.23
N ALA A 216 9.31 -8.52 -0.02
CA ALA A 216 9.23 -9.63 -0.98
C ALA A 216 9.41 -9.22 -2.45
N LEU A 217 9.31 -7.92 -2.77
CA LEU A 217 9.38 -7.38 -4.14
C LEU A 217 10.58 -6.46 -4.38
N LEU A 218 11.45 -6.30 -3.37
CA LEU A 218 12.69 -5.52 -3.46
C LEU A 218 13.94 -6.39 -3.64
N TRP A 219 13.75 -7.61 -4.15
CA TRP A 219 14.79 -8.55 -4.55
C TRP A 219 14.63 -8.92 -6.03
#